data_AF-B1A4J4-F1
#
_entry.id   AF-B1A4J4-F1
#
_cell.length_a   1.000
_cell.length_b   1.000
_cell.length_c   1.000
_cell.angle_alpha   90.00
_cell.angle_beta   90.00
_cell.angle_gamma   90.00
#
_symmetry.space_group_name_H-M   'P 1'
#
loop_
_entity.id
_entity.type
_entity.pdbx_description
1 polymer ?
#
loop_
_entity_poly.entity_id
_entity_poly.type
_entity_poly.pdbx_seq_one_letter_code
_entity_poly.pdbx_strand_id
1 'polypeptide(L)'
;MLFFDTIKRVSNFIKTSYDKERNRCQSCGMPLMFDKNPVKSGTYCSYCHNGTDFVNIFISRKEMTEKIDNILKKRNTPYYIRLYIKIRIATLKRWIFKTSPKKS
;
A
#
# COMPACT_ATOMS: atom_id res chain seq x y z
N MET A 1 -32.02 -21.67 -3.01
CA MET A 1 -30.80 -21.89 -2.19
C MET A 1 -29.53 -21.32 -2.84
N LEU A 2 -29.30 -21.49 -4.15
CA LEU A 2 -28.08 -21.04 -4.86
C LEU A 2 -27.78 -19.52 -4.81
N PHE A 3 -28.80 -18.68 -4.72
CA PHE A 3 -28.65 -17.22 -4.71
C PHE A 3 -27.99 -16.71 -3.41
N PHE A 4 -28.38 -17.25 -2.26
CA PHE A 4 -27.82 -16.87 -0.95
C PHE A 4 -26.35 -17.28 -0.80
N ASP A 5 -25.98 -18.45 -1.31
CA ASP A 5 -24.58 -18.92 -1.29
C ASP A 5 -23.69 -18.07 -2.19
N THR A 6 -24.22 -17.61 -3.33
CA THR A 6 -23.51 -16.70 -4.23
C THR A 6 -23.27 -15.35 -3.55
N ILE A 7 -24.29 -14.78 -2.89
CA ILE A 7 -24.14 -13.51 -2.15
C ILE A 7 -23.11 -13.64 -1.02
N LYS A 8 -23.15 -14.74 -0.25
CA LYS A 8 -22.16 -14.99 0.82
C LYS A 8 -20.74 -15.08 0.28
N ARG A 9 -20.52 -15.77 -0.85
CA ARG A 9 -19.20 -15.88 -1.50
C ARG A 9 -18.68 -14.52 -1.96
N VAL A 10 -19.54 -13.72 -2.61
CA VAL A 10 -19.18 -12.37 -3.05
C VAL A 10 -18.86 -11.47 -1.86
N SER A 11 -19.68 -11.50 -0.81
CA SER A 11 -19.44 -10.73 0.43
C SER A 11 -18.09 -11.08 1.06
N ASN A 12 -17.78 -12.38 1.19
CA ASN A 12 -16.50 -12.84 1.72
C ASN A 12 -15.30 -12.43 0.85
N PHE A 13 -15.46 -12.49 -0.48
CA PHE A 13 -14.43 -12.06 -1.41
C PHE A 13 -14.15 -10.55 -1.31
N ILE A 14 -15.20 -9.73 -1.24
CA ILE A 14 -15.09 -8.28 -1.06
C ILE A 14 -14.40 -7.96 0.26
N LYS A 15 -14.84 -8.59 1.37
CA LYS A 15 -14.25 -8.40 2.69
C LYS A 15 -12.74 -8.71 2.68
N THR A 16 -12.38 -9.87 2.13
CA THR A 16 -10.98 -10.31 2.05
C THR A 16 -10.14 -9.38 1.17
N SER A 17 -10.69 -8.91 0.06
CA SER A 17 -10.01 -7.96 -0.84
C SER A 17 -9.81 -6.61 -0.18
N TYR A 18 -10.83 -6.12 0.55
CA TYR A 18 -10.75 -4.90 1.34
C TYR A 18 -9.70 -5.01 2.45
N ASP A 19 -9.68 -6.12 3.19
CA ASP A 19 -8.70 -6.34 4.27
C ASP A 19 -7.27 -6.38 3.73
N LYS A 20 -7.05 -7.04 2.59
CA LYS A 20 -5.75 -7.04 1.89
C LYS A 20 -5.33 -5.63 1.46
N GLU A 21 -6.27 -4.82 0.99
CA GLU A 21 -5.99 -3.45 0.56
C GLU A 21 -5.73 -2.50 1.72
N ARG A 22 -6.45 -2.69 2.83
CA ARG A 22 -6.23 -1.96 4.09
C ARG A 22 -4.88 -2.31 4.70
N ASN A 23 -4.45 -3.57 4.60
CA ASN A 23 -3.19 -4.08 5.15
C ASN A 23 -2.00 -3.94 4.18
N ARG A 24 -1.88 -2.77 3.57
CA ARG A 24 -0.70 -2.38 2.78
C ARG A 24 0.13 -1.34 3.52
N CYS A 25 1.44 -1.39 3.29
CA CYS A 25 2.39 -0.39 3.75
C CYS A 25 1.97 0.99 3.26
N GLN A 26 1.78 1.93 4.20
CA GLN A 26 1.34 3.31 3.92
C GLN A 26 2.47 4.23 3.41
N SER A 27 3.58 3.64 2.96
CA SER A 27 4.69 4.34 2.27
C SER A 27 4.91 3.81 0.85
N CYS A 28 4.90 2.49 0.63
CA CYS A 28 5.24 1.90 -0.67
C CYS A 28 4.13 1.05 -1.31
N GLY A 29 3.02 0.82 -0.60
CA GLY A 29 1.90 0.00 -1.09
C GLY A 29 2.15 -1.52 -1.07
N MET A 30 3.27 -1.98 -0.51
CA MET A 30 3.54 -3.42 -0.35
C MET A 30 2.54 -4.04 0.64
N PRO A 31 1.89 -5.18 0.32
CA PRO A 31 1.08 -5.90 1.29
C PRO A 31 1.94 -6.32 2.49
N LEU A 32 1.48 -6.01 3.69
CA LEU A 32 2.27 -6.24 4.91
C LEU A 32 2.45 -7.73 5.23
N MET A 33 1.55 -8.58 4.75
CA MET A 33 1.71 -10.05 4.85
C MET A 33 2.95 -10.60 4.15
N PHE A 34 3.57 -9.83 3.24
CA PHE A 34 4.82 -10.19 2.56
C PHE A 34 6.05 -9.50 3.16
N ASP A 35 5.88 -8.79 4.27
CA ASP A 35 7.00 -8.21 4.99
C ASP A 35 7.77 -9.30 5.73
N LYS A 36 9.10 -9.29 5.59
CA LYS A 36 9.96 -10.34 6.16
C LYS A 36 10.27 -10.08 7.64
N ASN A 37 10.33 -8.80 8.03
CA ASN A 37 10.73 -8.38 9.38
C ASN A 37 9.72 -7.36 9.93
N PRO A 38 8.44 -7.74 10.10
CA PRO A 38 7.38 -6.81 10.43
C PRO A 38 7.66 -6.07 11.73
N VAL A 39 7.47 -4.75 11.68
CA VAL A 39 7.59 -3.86 12.84
C VAL A 39 6.25 -3.76 13.56
N LYS A 40 6.26 -3.63 14.89
CA LYS A 40 5.06 -3.64 15.76
C LYS A 40 3.93 -2.69 15.34
N SER A 41 4.23 -1.56 14.68
CA SER A 41 3.21 -0.56 14.32
C SER A 41 2.25 -0.99 13.20
N GLY A 42 2.59 -2.03 12.43
CA GLY A 42 1.72 -2.61 11.39
C GLY A 42 1.25 -1.62 10.31
N THR A 43 1.84 -0.42 10.22
CA THR A 43 1.42 0.63 9.27
C THR A 43 2.37 0.71 8.07
N TYR A 44 3.65 0.41 8.32
CA TYR A 44 4.71 0.44 7.32
C TYR A 44 5.46 -0.89 7.35
N CYS A 45 5.97 -1.32 6.20
CA CYS A 45 6.86 -2.46 6.15
C CYS A 45 8.27 -2.10 6.62
N SER A 46 9.03 -3.11 7.01
CA SER A 46 10.42 -3.00 7.48
C SER A 46 11.35 -2.32 6.46
N TYR A 47 11.07 -2.45 5.16
CA TYR A 47 11.83 -1.77 4.10
C TYR A 47 11.60 -0.25 4.02
N CYS A 48 10.54 0.25 4.66
CA CYS A 48 10.20 1.67 4.67
C CYS A 48 10.45 2.31 6.03
N HIS A 49 10.23 1.56 7.12
CA HIS A 49 10.32 2.07 8.48
C HIS A 49 10.96 1.02 9.38
N ASN A 50 11.98 1.39 10.16
CA ASN A 50 12.71 0.46 11.04
C ASN A 50 12.04 0.29 12.43
N GLY A 51 11.05 1.13 12.73
CA GLY A 51 10.32 1.13 14.00
C GLY A 51 10.49 2.41 14.80
N THR A 52 11.56 3.15 14.56
CA THR A 52 11.72 4.53 15.04
C THR A 52 11.45 5.51 13.91
N ASP A 53 12.08 5.30 12.75
CA ASP A 53 12.13 6.28 11.65
C ASP A 53 11.98 5.63 10.27
N PHE A 54 11.72 6.48 9.27
CA PHE A 54 11.80 6.06 7.88
C PHE A 54 13.25 5.76 7.49
N VAL A 55 13.47 4.59 6.88
CA VAL A 55 14.80 4.14 6.43
C VAL A 55 15.41 5.12 5.42
N ASN A 56 14.56 5.77 4.62
CA ASN A 56 14.98 6.87 3.77
C ASN A 56 14.01 8.03 3.99
N ILE A 57 14.47 9.06 4.71
CA ILE A 57 13.67 10.24 5.07
C ILE A 57 13.54 11.24 3.91
N PHE A 58 14.52 11.30 3.02
CA PHE A 58 14.60 12.30 1.94
C PHE A 58 13.94 11.87 0.63
N ILE A 59 13.62 10.58 0.48
CA ILE A 59 12.98 10.08 -0.74
C ILE A 59 11.63 10.79 -0.96
N SER A 60 11.50 11.37 -2.13
CA SER A 60 10.27 11.99 -2.59
C SER A 60 9.24 10.95 -3.01
N ARG A 61 7.98 11.38 -3.11
CA ARG A 61 6.89 10.54 -3.66
C ARG A 61 7.22 10.03 -5.07
N LYS A 62 7.82 10.88 -5.91
CA LYS A 62 8.17 10.53 -7.29
C LYS A 62 9.22 9.42 -7.32
N GLU A 63 10.31 9.59 -6.57
CA GLU A 63 11.37 8.58 -6.47
C GLU A 63 10.86 7.26 -5.87
N MET A 64 9.98 7.31 -4.86
CA MET A 64 9.35 6.10 -4.33
C MET A 64 8.50 5.40 -5.41
N THR A 65 7.74 6.16 -6.19
CA THR A 65 6.90 5.63 -7.27
C THR A 65 7.76 4.95 -8.35
N GLU A 66 8.87 5.57 -8.74
CA GLU A 66 9.82 5.02 -9.70
C GLU A 66 10.54 3.78 -9.16
N LYS A 67 10.97 3.80 -7.89
CA LYS A 67 11.57 2.65 -7.21
C LYS A 67 10.63 1.44 -7.24
N ILE A 68 9.36 1.62 -6.88
CA ILE A 68 8.38 0.55 -6.88
C ILE A 68 8.04 0.08 -8.29
N ASP A 69 7.90 1.00 -9.26
CA ASP A 69 7.71 0.62 -10.67
C ASP A 69 8.85 -0.25 -11.19
N ASN A 70 10.10 0.08 -10.85
CA ASN A 70 11.27 -0.69 -11.25
C ASN A 70 11.31 -2.07 -10.59
N ILE A 71 10.91 -2.20 -9.32
CA ILE A 71 10.76 -3.50 -8.65
C ILE A 71 9.70 -4.36 -9.34
N LEU A 72 8.55 -3.76 -9.70
CA LEU A 72 7.46 -4.47 -10.36
C LEU A 72 7.82 -4.88 -11.80
N LYS A 73 8.56 -4.04 -12.54
CA LYS A 73 9.14 -4.40 -13.85
C LYS A 73 10.02 -5.63 -13.75
N LYS A 74 10.94 -5.66 -12.78
CA LYS A 74 11.85 -6.80 -12.54
C LYS A 74 11.10 -8.10 -12.19
N ARG A 75 9.86 -7.99 -11.70
CA ARG A 75 8.97 -9.12 -11.40
C ARG A 75 8.01 -9.47 -12.54
N ASN A 76 8.23 -8.92 -13.75
CA ASN A 76 7.33 -9.10 -14.90
C ASN A 76 5.87 -8.78 -14.58
N THR A 77 5.63 -7.80 -13.68
CA THR A 77 4.27 -7.42 -13.29
C THR A 77 3.56 -6.72 -14.46
N PRO A 78 2.31 -7.09 -14.79
CA PRO A 78 1.53 -6.45 -15.84
C PRO A 78 1.40 -4.93 -15.68
N TYR A 79 1.34 -4.22 -16.82
CA TYR A 79 1.30 -2.76 -16.84
C TYR A 79 0.13 -2.16 -16.05
N TYR A 80 -1.07 -2.74 -16.13
CA TYR A 80 -2.24 -2.23 -15.41
C TYR A 80 -2.09 -2.29 -13.89
N ILE A 81 -1.42 -3.34 -13.36
CA ILE A 81 -1.11 -3.44 -11.92
C ILE A 81 -0.09 -2.37 -11.54
N ARG A 82 0.94 -2.16 -12.37
CA ARG A 82 1.94 -1.12 -12.14
C ARG A 82 1.30 0.27 -12.11
N LEU A 83 0.41 0.56 -13.06
CA LEU A 83 -0.35 1.82 -13.11
C LEU A 83 -1.21 1.99 -11.85
N TYR A 84 -1.95 0.96 -11.45
CA TYR A 84 -2.72 0.96 -10.22
C TYR A 84 -1.85 1.28 -9.00
N ILE A 85 -0.68 0.65 -8.86
CA ILE A 85 0.23 0.91 -7.74
C ILE A 85 0.77 2.35 -7.78
N LYS A 86 1.09 2.90 -8.94
CA LYS A 86 1.52 4.30 -9.08
C LYS A 86 0.46 5.27 -8.56
N ILE A 87 -0.79 5.09 -8.98
CA ILE A 87 -1.93 5.90 -8.50
C ILE A 87 -2.09 5.70 -6.99
N ARG A 88 -2.02 4.45 -6.53
CA ARG A 88 -2.20 4.11 -5.11
C ARG A 88 -1.16 4.78 -4.23
N ILE A 89 0.11 4.83 -4.63
CA ILE A 89 1.19 5.48 -3.85
C ILE A 89 0.83 6.94 -3.53
N ALA A 90 0.21 7.68 -4.46
CA ALA A 90 -0.17 9.06 -4.22
C ALA A 90 -1.19 9.28 -3.09
N THR A 91 -1.92 8.23 -2.72
CA THR A 91 -2.99 8.26 -1.71
C THR A 91 -2.56 7.72 -0.33
N LEU A 92 -1.31 7.26 -0.18
CA LEU A 92 -0.85 6.68 1.07
C LEU A 92 -0.52 7.75 2.12
N LYS A 93 -0.66 7.41 3.41
CA LYS A 93 -0.50 8.36 4.53
C LYS A 93 0.80 9.15 4.50
N ARG A 94 1.92 8.54 4.08
CA ARG A 94 3.22 9.23 3.98
C ARG A 94 3.20 10.41 3.00
N TRP A 95 2.38 10.31 1.95
CA TRP A 95 2.45 11.19 0.78
C TRP A 95 1.25 12.12 0.63
N ILE A 96 0.17 11.86 1.37
CA ILE A 96 -0.97 12.75 1.39
C ILE A 96 -0.63 13.97 2.26
N PHE A 97 -0.52 15.13 1.62
CA PHE A 97 -0.41 16.39 2.36
C PHE A 97 -1.78 16.67 2.98
N LYS A 98 -1.87 16.61 4.31
CA LYS A 98 -3.03 17.18 4.99
C LYS A 98 -2.89 18.69 4.91
N THR A 99 -3.75 19.35 4.17
CA THR A 99 -3.93 20.79 4.32
C THR A 99 -4.45 21.02 5.74
N SER A 100 -3.57 21.39 6.67
CA SER A 100 -4.00 21.97 7.93
C SER A 100 -4.87 23.19 7.60
N PRO A 101 -6.04 23.39 8.24
CA PRO A 101 -6.79 24.63 8.04
C PRO A 101 -5.86 25.79 8.41
N LYS A 102 -5.67 26.74 7.49
CA LYS A 102 -5.03 28.02 7.80
C LYS A 102 -5.85 28.63 8.93
N LYS A 103 -5.27 28.74 10.14
CA LYS A 103 -5.80 29.66 11.14
C LYS A 103 -5.60 31.07 10.56
N SER A 104 -6.70 31.68 10.12
CA SER A 104 -6.82 33.11 9.88
C SER A 104 -6.80 33.86 11.20
#